data_AF-A0A2K3M4Q9-F1
#
_entry.id   AF-A0A2K3M4Q9-F1
#
_cell.length_a   1.000
_cell.length_b   1.000
_cell.length_c   1.000
_cell.angle_alpha   90.00
_cell.angle_beta   90.00
_cell.angle_gamma   90.00
#
_symmetry.space_group_name_H-M   'P 1'
#
loop_
_entity.id
_entity.type
_entity.pdbx_description
1 polymer ?
#
loop_
_entity_poly.entity_id
_entity_poly.type
_entity_poly.pdbx_seq_one_letter_code
_entity_poly.pdbx_strand_id
1 'polypeptide(L)'
;MAMEVTQALLNAQSIDGTVRKHAEESLLHFQEQNLPGFLVSLSVELASEDKPVDSRKLAGLILKNALDAKDENRKRELVQRWLSLDSAAKAQVKACLLQTLSSLVLEARSTATQVVAKIAGIELPQKQWPELIG
;
A
#
# COMPACT_ATOMS: atom_id res chain seq x y z
N MET A 1 -1.37 16.29 2.92
CA MET A 1 -1.53 14.97 2.26
C MET A 1 -0.78 13.84 2.98
N ALA A 2 0.56 13.75 3.02
CA ALA A 2 1.24 12.63 3.72
C ALA A 2 0.98 12.59 5.25
N MET A 3 0.90 13.75 5.90
CA MET A 3 0.57 13.85 7.34
C MET A 3 -0.85 13.37 7.69
N GLU A 4 -1.80 13.45 6.75
CA GLU A 4 -3.19 13.04 6.98
C GLU A 4 -3.32 11.51 6.98
N VAL A 5 -2.58 10.84 6.10
CA VAL A 5 -2.55 9.37 6.05
C VAL A 5 -1.93 8.78 7.32
N THR A 6 -0.80 9.31 7.79
CA THR A 6 -0.20 8.87 9.07
C THR A 6 -1.21 8.96 10.21
N GLN A 7 -1.89 10.11 10.35
CA GLN A 7 -2.83 10.32 11.43
C GLN A 7 -4.05 9.40 11.32
N ALA A 8 -4.59 9.21 10.11
CA ALA A 8 -5.68 8.28 9.88
C ALA A 8 -5.30 6.83 10.20
N LEU A 9 -4.09 6.39 9.84
CA LEU A 9 -3.59 5.05 10.16
C LEU A 9 -3.38 4.84 11.66
N LEU A 10 -2.88 5.87 12.37
CA LEU A 10 -2.76 5.82 13.83
C LEU A 10 -4.13 5.80 14.50
N ASN A 11 -5.07 6.62 14.03
CA ASN A 11 -6.44 6.67 14.55
C ASN A 11 -7.20 5.36 14.29
N ALA A 12 -6.93 4.69 13.17
CA ALA A 12 -7.49 3.36 12.87
C ALA A 12 -7.01 2.28 13.85
N GLN A 13 -5.92 2.52 14.58
CA GLN A 13 -5.40 1.64 15.63
C GLN A 13 -5.83 2.08 17.03
N SER A 14 -6.65 3.14 17.14
CA SER A 14 -7.16 3.62 18.42
C SER A 14 -8.05 2.59 19.10
N ILE A 15 -7.99 2.56 20.43
CA ILE A 15 -8.89 1.78 21.29
C ILE A 15 -10.31 2.35 21.24
N ASP A 16 -10.45 3.66 20.97
CA ASP A 16 -11.74 4.31 20.82
C ASP A 16 -12.38 3.91 19.48
N GLY A 17 -13.50 3.16 19.58
CA GLY A 17 -14.23 2.67 18.42
C GLY A 17 -14.81 3.75 17.51
N THR A 18 -15.08 4.94 18.03
CA THR A 18 -15.58 6.08 17.24
C THR A 18 -14.46 6.67 16.40
N VAL A 19 -13.29 6.90 17.01
CA VAL A 19 -12.09 7.41 16.33
C VAL A 19 -11.63 6.43 15.26
N ARG A 20 -11.64 5.12 15.56
CA ARG A 20 -11.30 4.09 14.59
C ARG A 20 -12.24 4.10 13.38
N LYS A 21 -13.56 4.11 13.60
CA LYS A 21 -14.54 4.15 12.50
C LYS A 21 -14.37 5.38 11.62
N HIS A 22 -14.22 6.56 12.23
CA HIS A 22 -14.02 7.79 11.48
C HIS A 22 -12.73 7.75 10.64
N ALA A 23 -11.67 7.16 11.17
CA ALA A 23 -10.43 6.98 10.45
C ALA A 23 -10.57 5.99 9.27
N GLU A 24 -11.24 4.86 9.48
CA GLU A 24 -11.56 3.90 8.42
C GLU A 24 -12.41 4.54 7.32
N GLU A 25 -13.44 5.31 7.67
CA GLU A 25 -14.27 6.06 6.72
C GLU A 25 -13.45 7.10 5.93
N SER A 26 -12.54 7.81 6.60
CA SER A 26 -11.65 8.77 5.94
C SER A 26 -10.70 8.09 4.94
N LEU A 27 -10.14 6.93 5.31
CA LEU A 27 -9.27 6.13 4.44
C LEU A 27 -10.05 5.59 3.23
N LEU A 28 -11.27 5.09 3.46
CA LEU A 28 -12.17 4.63 2.39
C LEU A 28 -12.54 5.76 1.44
N HIS A 29 -12.89 6.92 1.98
CA HIS A 29 -13.22 8.08 1.17
C HIS A 29 -12.05 8.52 0.30
N PHE A 30 -10.83 8.54 0.85
CA PHE A 30 -9.64 8.86 0.07
C PHE A 30 -9.35 7.82 -1.01
N GLN A 31 -9.55 6.53 -0.70
CA GLN A 31 -9.42 5.44 -1.67
C GLN A 31 -10.44 5.55 -2.82
N GLU A 32 -11.67 5.98 -2.54
CA GLU A 32 -12.73 6.17 -3.54
C GLU A 32 -12.50 7.41 -4.41
N GLN A 33 -12.06 8.51 -3.80
CA GLN A 33 -11.78 9.75 -4.52
C GLN A 33 -10.54 9.65 -5.41
N ASN A 34 -9.44 9.08 -4.88
CA ASN A 34 -8.17 9.02 -5.58
C ASN A 34 -7.39 7.77 -5.17
N LEU A 35 -7.75 6.64 -5.77
CA LEU A 35 -7.04 5.39 -5.56
C LEU A 35 -5.52 5.49 -5.90
N PRO A 36 -5.09 6.03 -7.05
CA PRO A 36 -3.66 6.16 -7.34
C PRO A 36 -2.89 6.93 -6.26
N GLY A 37 -3.40 8.08 -5.85
CA GLY A 37 -2.80 8.92 -4.81
C GLY A 37 -2.81 8.26 -3.43
N PHE A 38 -3.86 7.50 -3.12
CA PHE A 38 -3.95 6.73 -1.89
C PHE A 38 -2.86 5.66 -1.80
N LEU A 39 -2.70 4.84 -2.86
CA LEU A 39 -1.68 3.78 -2.89
C LEU A 39 -0.26 4.35 -2.82
N VAL A 40 0.01 5.45 -3.54
CA VAL A 40 1.29 6.17 -3.45
C VAL A 40 1.52 6.66 -2.03
N SER A 41 0.53 7.30 -1.40
CA SER A 41 0.67 7.81 -0.03
C SER A 41 0.97 6.70 0.98
N LEU A 42 0.30 5.54 0.87
CA LEU A 42 0.59 4.38 1.71
C LEU A 42 2.00 3.82 1.47
N SER A 43 2.45 3.78 0.21
CA SER A 43 3.80 3.30 -0.12
C SER A 43 4.89 4.24 0.40
N VAL A 44 4.67 5.56 0.36
CA VAL A 44 5.57 6.57 0.92
C VAL A 44 5.61 6.47 2.43
N GLU A 45 4.45 6.33 3.09
CA GLU A 45 4.37 6.12 4.54
C GLU A 45 5.18 4.90 4.96
N LEU A 46 5.00 3.77 4.25
CA LEU A 46 5.75 2.53 4.48
C LEU A 46 7.27 2.71 4.27
N ALA A 47 7.68 3.47 3.25
CA ALA A 47 9.08 3.74 2.93
C ALA A 47 9.77 4.74 3.87
N SER A 48 9.00 5.60 4.52
CA SER A 48 9.52 6.64 5.41
C SER A 48 10.04 6.05 6.72
N GLU A 49 11.33 6.21 7.00
CA GLU A 49 11.94 5.71 8.25
C GLU A 49 11.61 6.57 9.47
N ASP A 50 11.30 7.84 9.28
CA ASP A 50 10.89 8.78 10.33
C ASP A 50 9.48 8.53 10.91
N LYS A 51 8.72 7.60 10.31
CA LYS A 51 7.33 7.32 10.70
C LYS A 51 7.24 6.20 11.74
N PRO A 52 6.22 6.23 12.62
CA PRO A 52 6.00 5.16 13.59
C PRO A 52 5.86 3.80 12.92
N VAL A 53 6.51 2.77 13.48
CA VAL A 53 6.49 1.40 12.92
C VAL A 53 5.07 0.87 12.75
N ASP A 54 4.17 1.19 13.68
CA ASP A 54 2.76 0.78 13.62
C ASP A 54 2.01 1.38 12.42
N SER A 55 2.26 2.66 12.10
CA SER A 55 1.69 3.33 10.92
C SER A 55 2.23 2.68 9.64
N ARG A 56 3.54 2.46 9.57
CA ARG A 56 4.22 1.84 8.42
C ARG A 56 3.68 0.43 8.15
N LYS A 57 3.56 -0.37 9.21
CA LYS A 57 3.03 -1.74 9.15
C LYS A 57 1.59 -1.74 8.66
N LEU A 58 0.73 -0.89 9.23
CA LEU A 58 -0.66 -0.80 8.80
C LEU A 58 -0.77 -0.32 7.35
N ALA A 59 0.03 0.68 6.95
CA ALA A 59 0.07 1.17 5.58
C ALA A 59 0.40 0.04 4.59
N GLY A 60 1.43 -0.76 4.89
CA GLY A 60 1.79 -1.90 4.07
C GLY A 60 0.72 -3.01 4.06
N LEU A 61 0.02 -3.25 5.16
CA LEU A 61 -1.10 -4.20 5.22
C LEU A 61 -2.28 -3.75 4.37
N ILE A 62 -2.65 -2.47 4.44
CA ILE A 62 -3.72 -1.90 3.62
C ILE A 62 -3.32 -1.95 2.14
N LEU A 63 -2.08 -1.60 1.83
CA LEU A 63 -1.54 -1.68 0.47
C LEU A 63 -1.62 -3.12 -0.08
N LYS A 64 -1.24 -4.12 0.73
CA LYS A 64 -1.39 -5.53 0.37
C LYS A 64 -2.84 -5.91 0.11
N ASN A 65 -3.76 -5.52 1.00
CA ASN A 65 -5.18 -5.83 0.87
C ASN A 65 -5.84 -5.13 -0.33
N ALA A 66 -5.28 -4.02 -0.79
CA ALA A 66 -5.72 -3.36 -2.02
C ALA A 66 -5.30 -4.11 -3.30
N LEU A 67 -4.38 -5.07 -3.19
CA LEU A 67 -3.79 -5.81 -4.31
C LEU A 67 -4.12 -7.32 -4.28
N ASP A 68 -4.45 -7.85 -3.10
CA ASP A 68 -4.69 -9.26 -2.87
C ASP A 68 -5.93 -9.44 -1.99
N ALA A 69 -6.76 -10.42 -2.35
CA ALA A 69 -7.93 -10.83 -1.58
C ALA A 69 -7.96 -12.35 -1.47
N LYS A 70 -8.59 -12.86 -0.41
CA LYS A 70 -8.80 -14.31 -0.22
C LYS A 70 -9.75 -14.90 -1.26
N ASP A 71 -10.72 -14.11 -1.70
CA ASP A 71 -11.68 -14.51 -2.72
C ASP A 71 -11.09 -14.27 -4.12
N GLU A 72 -11.12 -15.30 -4.97
CA GLU A 72 -10.51 -15.25 -6.30
C GLU A 72 -11.22 -14.28 -7.25
N ASN A 73 -12.54 -14.08 -7.11
CA ASN A 73 -13.26 -13.09 -7.92
C ASN A 73 -12.84 -11.67 -7.52
N ARG A 74 -12.86 -11.39 -6.22
CA ARG A 74 -12.41 -10.10 -5.65
C ARG A 74 -10.95 -9.82 -6.05
N LYS A 75 -10.09 -10.82 -5.98
CA LYS A 75 -8.68 -10.71 -6.38
C LYS A 75 -8.55 -10.31 -7.85
N ARG A 76 -9.29 -10.94 -8.77
CA ARG A 76 -9.29 -10.54 -10.19
C ARG A 76 -9.72 -9.08 -10.38
N GLU A 77 -10.75 -8.63 -9.66
CA GLU A 77 -11.18 -7.23 -9.69
C GLU A 77 -10.07 -6.27 -9.23
N LEU A 78 -9.40 -6.59 -8.10
CA LEU A 78 -8.28 -5.79 -7.59
C LEU A 78 -7.11 -5.75 -8.57
N VAL A 79 -6.79 -6.88 -9.19
CA VAL A 79 -5.74 -6.99 -10.22
C VAL A 79 -6.08 -6.12 -11.44
N GLN A 80 -7.31 -6.21 -11.95
CA GLN A 80 -7.76 -5.36 -13.06
C GLN A 80 -7.73 -3.88 -12.69
N ARG A 81 -8.12 -3.56 -11.45
CA ARG A 81 -8.07 -2.20 -10.91
C ARG A 81 -6.64 -1.67 -10.84
N TRP A 82 -5.68 -2.48 -10.39
CA TRP A 82 -4.25 -2.14 -10.39
C TRP A 82 -3.72 -1.92 -11.82
N LEU A 83 -4.02 -2.84 -12.73
CA LEU A 83 -3.57 -2.73 -14.12
C LEU A 83 -4.09 -1.46 -14.80
N SER A 84 -5.33 -1.06 -14.47
CA SER A 84 -5.98 0.16 -14.95
C SER A 84 -5.41 1.46 -14.34
N LEU A 85 -4.55 1.39 -13.31
CA LEU A 85 -3.91 2.58 -12.75
C LEU A 85 -2.89 3.19 -13.72
N ASP A 86 -2.66 4.49 -13.57
CA ASP A 86 -1.61 5.21 -14.27
C ASP A 86 -0.23 4.62 -14.01
N SER A 87 0.56 4.50 -15.08
CA SER A 87 1.92 3.98 -15.02
C SER A 87 2.82 4.80 -14.08
N ALA A 88 2.59 6.11 -13.95
CA ALA A 88 3.33 6.98 -13.04
C ALA A 88 3.08 6.61 -11.56
N ALA A 89 1.83 6.39 -11.17
CA ALA A 89 1.48 5.98 -9.81
C ALA A 89 2.04 4.59 -9.49
N LYS A 90 1.92 3.63 -10.44
CA LYS A 90 2.51 2.30 -10.30
C LYS A 90 4.03 2.36 -10.12
N ALA A 91 4.73 3.14 -10.94
CA ALA A 91 6.17 3.32 -10.84
C ALA A 91 6.58 3.90 -9.49
N GLN A 92 5.85 4.88 -8.97
CA GLN A 92 6.15 5.49 -7.69
C GLN A 92 5.92 4.54 -6.51
N VAL A 93 4.81 3.78 -6.51
CA VAL A 93 4.57 2.73 -5.52
C VAL A 93 5.70 1.69 -5.53
N LYS A 94 6.11 1.24 -6.73
CA LYS A 94 7.22 0.28 -6.89
C LYS A 94 8.54 0.83 -6.35
N ALA A 95 8.87 2.08 -6.66
CA ALA A 95 10.08 2.73 -6.16
C ALA A 95 10.10 2.81 -4.62
N CYS A 96 8.99 3.23 -4.01
CA CYS A 96 8.87 3.29 -2.54
C CYS A 96 8.97 1.90 -1.90
N LEU A 97 8.35 0.88 -2.51
CA LEU A 97 8.44 -0.50 -2.02
C LEU A 97 9.87 -1.03 -2.07
N LEU A 98 10.58 -0.83 -3.19
CA LEU A 98 11.98 -1.23 -3.34
C LEU A 98 12.89 -0.51 -2.34
N GLN A 99 12.68 0.80 -2.11
CA GLN A 99 13.37 1.54 -1.07
C GLN A 99 13.12 0.95 0.32
N THR A 100 11.88 0.54 0.61
CA THR A 100 11.52 -0.08 1.89
C THR A 100 12.22 -1.42 2.10
N LEU A 101 12.60 -2.15 1.03
CA LEU A 101 13.34 -3.40 1.17
C LEU A 101 14.71 -3.20 1.84
N SER A 102 15.30 -2.00 1.70
CA SER A 102 16.54 -1.60 2.36
C SER A 102 16.34 -1.06 3.78
N SER A 103 15.10 -0.93 4.25
CA SER A 103 14.78 -0.44 5.61
C SER A 103 15.37 -1.34 6.69
N LEU A 104 15.84 -0.71 7.77
CA LEU A 104 16.34 -1.41 8.96
C LEU A 104 15.20 -2.06 9.77
N VAL A 105 13.96 -1.59 9.60
CA VAL A 105 12.78 -2.12 10.28
C VAL A 105 12.32 -3.42 9.62
N LEU A 106 12.55 -4.55 10.31
CA LEU A 106 12.21 -5.89 9.83
C LEU A 106 10.72 -6.02 9.44
N GLU A 107 9.82 -5.44 10.24
CA GLU A 107 8.38 -5.52 9.99
C GLU A 107 7.98 -4.81 8.70
N ALA A 108 8.43 -3.56 8.52
CA ALA A 108 8.19 -2.80 7.29
C ALA A 108 8.78 -3.50 6.07
N ARG A 109 10.00 -4.02 6.18
CA ARG A 109 10.66 -4.79 5.12
C ARG A 109 9.86 -6.04 4.76
N SER A 110 9.46 -6.84 5.75
CA SER A 110 8.66 -8.06 5.52
C SER A 110 7.34 -7.77 4.82
N THR A 111 6.64 -6.71 5.24
CA THR A 111 5.39 -6.30 4.59
C THR A 111 5.64 -5.78 3.17
N ALA A 112 6.66 -4.97 2.96
CA ALA A 112 7.04 -4.49 1.62
C ALA A 112 7.36 -5.65 0.67
N THR A 113 8.14 -6.65 1.11
CA THR A 113 8.44 -7.86 0.32
C THR A 113 7.17 -8.59 -0.10
N GLN A 114 6.20 -8.74 0.82
CA GLN A 114 4.92 -9.38 0.50
C GLN A 114 4.14 -8.60 -0.56
N VAL A 115 4.09 -7.27 -0.44
CA VAL A 115 3.43 -6.42 -1.45
C VAL A 115 4.13 -6.51 -2.80
N VAL A 116 5.47 -6.43 -2.82
CA VAL A 116 6.27 -6.59 -4.03
C VAL A 116 5.99 -7.93 -4.71
N ALA A 117 5.98 -9.03 -3.96
CA ALA A 117 5.68 -10.36 -4.52
C ALA A 117 4.29 -10.43 -5.16
N LYS A 118 3.29 -9.74 -4.58
CA LYS A 118 1.93 -9.68 -5.15
C LYS A 118 1.89 -8.86 -6.43
N ILE A 119 2.48 -7.67 -6.45
CA ILE A 119 2.57 -6.83 -7.66
C ILE A 119 3.37 -7.56 -8.75
N ALA A 120 4.47 -8.22 -8.39
CA ALA A 120 5.28 -9.04 -9.30
C ALA A 120 4.45 -10.16 -9.93
N GLY A 121 3.63 -10.87 -9.14
CA GLY A 121 2.72 -11.89 -9.65
C GLY A 121 1.69 -11.36 -10.65
N ILE A 122 1.38 -10.06 -10.60
CA ILE A 122 0.44 -9.38 -11.52
C ILE A 122 1.18 -8.87 -12.78
N GLU A 123 2.31 -8.18 -12.60
CA GLU A 123 3.00 -7.46 -13.67
C GLU A 123 4.02 -8.31 -14.44
N LEU A 124 4.62 -9.34 -13.83
CA LEU A 124 5.58 -10.22 -14.52
C LEU A 124 4.95 -10.97 -15.71
N PRO A 125 3.75 -11.58 -15.60
CA PRO A 125 3.07 -12.19 -16.75
C PRO A 125 2.79 -11.19 -17.87
N GLN A 126 2.66 -9.91 -17.55
CA GLN A 126 2.39 -8.83 -18.50
C GLN A 126 3.66 -8.12 -19.00
N LYS A 127 4.85 -8.52 -18.54
CA LYS A 127 6.14 -7.87 -18.84
C LYS A 127 6.19 -6.38 -18.46
N GLN A 128 5.39 -5.96 -17.48
CA GLN A 128 5.29 -4.55 -17.05
C GLN A 128 6.29 -4.18 -15.94
N TRP A 129 7.06 -5.16 -15.43
CA TRP A 129 8.08 -4.93 -14.42
C TRP A 129 9.41 -5.65 -14.74
N PRO A 130 10.12 -5.22 -15.80
CA PRO A 130 11.42 -5.82 -16.15
C PRO A 130 12.50 -5.56 -15.10
N GLU A 131 12.42 -4.44 -14.37
CA GLU A 131 13.43 -4.01 -13.38
C GLU A 131 13.49 -4.88 -12.11
N LEU A 132 12.50 -5.75 -11.88
CA LEU A 132 12.47 -6.58 -10.67
C LEU A 132 13.36 -7.82 -10.77
N ILE A 133 13.54 -8.36 -11.98
CA ILE A 133 14.40 -9.51 -12.25
C ILE A 133 15.51 -9.02 -13.17
N GLY A 134 16.54 -8.44 -12.55
CA GLY A 134 17.81 -8.07 -13.18
C GLY A 134 18.91 -9.01 -12.75
#